data_AF-A0A8X6W7E0-F1
#
_entry.id   AF-A0A8X6W7E0-F1
#
_cell.length_a   1.000
_cell.length_b   1.000
_cell.length_c   1.000
_cell.angle_alpha   90.00
_cell.angle_beta   90.00
_cell.angle_gamma   90.00
#
_symmetry.space_group_name_H-M   'P 1'
#
loop_
_entity.id
_entity.type
_entity.pdbx_description
1 polymer ?
#
loop_
_entity_poly.entity_id
_entity_poly.type
_entity_poly.pdbx_seq_one_letter_code
_entity_poly.pdbx_strand_id
1 'polypeptide(L)'
;MSVHPVIAFIRALKVLTRVDSCCFKSKFYRKDLVDELKIFGMSSRHHIDDFMRGRIIGKIEEEQKITDVAREFDIAHSVASRLWKSFKTTGMCTRRHGGGRVRSRTPAEDRYIVLSAKRNRRTTAQQVANQFLAASGKQISRKTVARRLRG
;
A
#
# COMPACT_ATOMS: atom_id res chain seq x y z
N MET A 1 10.74 26.60 37.77
CA MET A 1 10.32 25.18 37.79
C MET A 1 10.36 24.65 36.36
N SER A 2 11.52 24.17 35.93
CA SER A 2 11.81 23.84 34.52
C SER A 2 11.49 22.37 34.23
N VAL A 3 10.23 22.08 33.91
CA VAL A 3 9.72 20.74 33.52
C VAL A 3 9.91 20.42 32.02
N HIS A 4 10.53 21.33 31.25
CA HIS A 4 10.73 21.18 29.81
C HIS A 4 11.73 20.10 29.33
N PRO A 5 12.87 19.81 30.00
CA PRO A 5 13.88 18.92 29.43
C PRO A 5 13.46 17.44 29.50
N VAL A 6 12.69 17.04 30.51
CA VAL A 6 12.29 15.65 30.73
C VAL A 6 11.20 15.21 29.74
N ILE A 7 10.28 16.11 29.38
CA ILE A 7 9.25 15.84 28.37
C ILE A 7 9.86 15.75 26.96
N ALA A 8 10.85 16.59 26.65
CA ALA A 8 11.62 16.50 25.41
C ALA A 8 12.38 15.16 25.33
N PHE A 9 12.99 14.72 26.44
CA PHE A 9 13.70 13.45 26.53
C PHE A 9 12.77 12.23 26.40
N ILE A 10 11.60 12.24 27.05
CA ILE A 10 10.60 11.18 26.92
C ILE A 10 10.00 11.14 25.50
N ARG A 11 9.82 12.29 24.84
CA ARG A 11 9.43 12.34 23.42
C ARG A 11 10.53 11.76 22.52
N ALA A 12 11.80 12.11 22.75
CA ALA A 12 12.93 11.55 22.01
C ALA A 12 13.05 10.02 22.20
N LEU A 13 12.82 9.51 23.40
CA LEU A 13 12.79 8.07 23.69
C LEU A 13 11.59 7.35 23.05
N LYS A 14 10.44 8.02 22.90
CA LYS A 14 9.26 7.47 22.19
C LYS A 14 9.42 7.49 20.67
N VAL A 15 10.27 8.37 20.13
CA VAL A 15 10.70 8.33 18.72
C VAL A 15 11.58 7.10 18.48
N LEU A 16 12.52 6.81 19.36
CA LEU A 16 13.40 5.63 19.25
C LEU A 16 12.60 4.31 19.22
N THR A 17 11.62 4.13 20.12
CA THR A 17 10.88 2.85 20.23
C THR A 17 9.85 2.58 19.12
N ARG A 18 9.58 3.54 18.23
CA ARG A 18 8.66 3.36 17.07
C ARG A 18 9.40 3.08 15.75
N VAL A 19 10.70 3.36 15.73
CA VAL A 19 11.59 3.24 14.57
C VAL A 19 12.25 1.84 14.50
N ASP A 20 12.19 1.08 15.61
CA ASP A 20 12.95 -0.16 15.79
C ASP A 20 12.52 -1.33 14.89
N SER A 21 11.33 -1.31 14.28
CA SER A 21 10.88 -2.43 13.43
C SER A 21 11.11 -2.23 11.92
N CYS A 22 11.27 -1.00 11.44
CA CYS A 22 11.42 -0.72 10.00
C CYS A 22 12.81 -0.17 9.62
N CYS A 23 13.54 0.45 10.56
CA CYS A 23 14.74 1.23 10.23
C CYS A 23 16.07 0.69 10.79
N PHE A 24 16.11 -0.52 11.39
CA PHE A 24 17.37 -1.05 11.92
C PHE A 24 18.46 -1.36 10.85
N LYS A 25 18.17 -1.17 9.55
CA LYS A 25 19.18 -1.20 8.48
C LYS A 25 19.64 0.17 7.97
N SER A 26 19.14 1.29 8.50
CA SER A 26 19.48 2.64 7.98
C SER A 26 20.50 3.41 8.81
N LYS A 27 21.14 2.80 9.82
CA LYS A 27 22.26 3.40 10.55
C LYS A 27 23.60 2.84 10.08
N PHE A 28 23.98 3.09 8.83
CA PHE A 28 25.38 3.19 8.38
C PHE A 28 25.41 3.61 6.90
N TYR A 29 26.56 4.10 6.43
CA TYR A 29 26.83 4.77 5.13
C TYR A 29 26.61 6.29 5.13
N ARG A 30 27.36 6.90 6.06
CA ARG A 30 27.90 8.26 5.94
C ARG A 30 29.01 8.20 4.87
N LYS A 31 28.78 8.87 3.73
CA LYS A 31 29.62 8.98 2.50
C LYS A 31 29.67 7.74 1.61
N ASP A 32 29.20 7.90 0.38
CA ASP A 32 29.88 7.65 -0.91
C ASP A 32 28.97 8.32 -1.98
N LEU A 33 29.29 9.55 -2.39
CA LEU A 33 30.07 9.88 -3.59
C LEU A 33 29.35 9.43 -4.88
N VAL A 34 28.51 10.33 -5.40
CA VAL A 34 28.03 10.43 -6.80
C VAL A 34 27.76 9.10 -7.54
N ASP A 35 26.55 8.57 -7.40
CA ASP A 35 25.88 7.99 -8.56
C ASP A 35 25.13 9.11 -9.28
N GLU A 36 25.94 9.86 -10.03
CA GLU A 36 25.50 10.61 -11.19
C GLU A 36 24.74 9.67 -12.11
N LEU A 37 23.43 9.89 -12.27
CA LEU A 37 22.76 9.88 -13.57
C LEU A 37 21.41 10.57 -13.41
N LYS A 38 21.43 11.87 -13.75
CA LYS A 38 20.32 12.72 -14.21
C LYS A 38 18.92 12.08 -14.13
N ILE A 39 18.10 12.53 -13.18
CA ILE A 39 16.63 12.41 -13.28
C ILE A 39 16.04 13.81 -13.57
N PHE A 40 16.68 14.56 -14.47
CA PHE A 40 16.03 15.71 -15.10
C PHE A 40 15.02 15.17 -16.13
N GLY A 41 13.74 15.27 -15.77
CA GLY A 41 12.62 15.03 -16.68
C GLY A 41 12.06 13.61 -16.63
N MET A 42 11.04 13.39 -15.80
CA MET A 42 10.26 12.14 -15.87
C MET A 42 8.76 12.40 -15.94
N SER A 43 8.32 12.76 -17.14
CA SER A 43 7.08 12.25 -17.72
C SER A 43 7.24 10.76 -18.03
N SER A 44 7.30 9.92 -16.99
CA SER A 44 7.17 8.45 -17.07
C SER A 44 7.00 7.91 -15.64
N ARG A 45 6.29 6.79 -15.48
CA ARG A 45 5.88 6.17 -14.21
C ARG A 45 7.06 5.52 -13.46
N HIS A 46 8.09 6.29 -13.10
CA HIS A 46 9.20 5.78 -12.29
C HIS A 46 8.85 5.88 -10.80
N HIS A 47 8.93 4.74 -10.11
CA HIS A 47 8.67 4.65 -8.68
C HIS A 47 9.94 4.95 -7.89
N ILE A 48 9.81 5.78 -6.85
CA ILE A 48 10.88 6.01 -5.89
C ILE A 48 11.16 4.70 -5.16
N ASP A 49 12.42 4.28 -5.17
CA ASP A 49 12.88 3.07 -4.49
C ASP A 49 12.66 3.14 -2.97
N ASP A 50 12.40 1.99 -2.34
CA ASP A 50 12.12 1.92 -0.90
C ASP A 50 13.30 2.45 -0.06
N PHE A 51 14.54 2.33 -0.53
CA PHE A 51 15.70 2.93 0.12
C PHE A 51 15.64 4.46 0.13
N MET A 52 15.34 5.08 -1.02
CA MET A 52 15.17 6.53 -1.11
C MET A 52 14.00 7.02 -0.25
N ARG A 53 12.89 6.26 -0.19
CA ARG A 53 11.76 6.58 0.69
C ARG A 53 12.18 6.59 2.17
N GLY A 54 12.97 5.61 2.60
CA GLY A 54 13.51 5.54 3.97
C GLY A 54 14.40 6.74 4.31
N ARG A 55 15.30 7.14 3.39
CA ARG A 55 16.16 8.32 3.57
C ARG A 55 15.35 9.62 3.71
N ILE A 56 14.37 9.82 2.83
CA ILE A 56 13.49 11.02 2.86
C ILE A 56 12.71 11.08 4.18
N ILE A 57 12.14 9.95 4.62
CA ILE A 57 11.38 9.89 5.88
C ILE A 57 12.29 10.18 7.08
N GLY A 58 13.49 9.57 7.14
CA GLY A 58 14.44 9.82 8.22
C GLY A 58 14.83 11.29 8.35
N LYS A 59 15.10 11.98 7.23
CA LYS A 59 15.38 13.43 7.23
C LYS A 59 14.20 14.27 7.73
N ILE A 60 12.97 13.89 7.39
CA ILE A 60 11.75 14.58 7.86
C ILE A 60 11.54 14.32 9.37
N GLU A 61 11.92 13.15 9.89
CA GLU A 61 11.88 12.85 11.33
C GLU A 61 12.93 13.64 12.13
N GLU A 62 14.10 13.92 11.55
CA GLU A 62 15.16 14.78 12.11
C GLU A 62 14.80 16.29 12.06
N GLU A 63 13.50 16.63 12.07
CA GLU A 63 12.93 17.98 12.09
C GLU A 63 13.25 18.88 10.88
N GLN A 64 13.70 18.31 9.76
CA GLN A 64 13.86 19.10 8.54
C GLN A 64 12.51 19.43 7.89
N LYS A 65 12.39 20.66 7.36
CA LYS A 65 11.19 21.08 6.62
C LYS A 65 11.09 20.24 5.35
N ILE A 66 9.87 19.79 5.03
CA ILE A 66 9.57 18.99 3.83
C ILE A 66 10.06 19.70 2.55
N THR A 67 10.04 21.03 2.52
CA THR A 67 10.55 21.83 1.42
C THR A 67 12.05 21.67 1.20
N ASP A 68 12.81 21.61 2.29
CA ASP A 68 14.27 21.55 2.23
C ASP A 68 14.71 20.13 1.82
N VAL A 69 14.04 19.11 2.37
CA VAL A 69 14.20 17.72 1.95
C VAL A 69 13.82 17.54 0.47
N ALA A 70 12.72 18.15 0.01
CA ALA A 70 12.32 18.06 -1.39
C ALA A 70 13.38 18.66 -2.35
N ARG A 71 14.02 19.77 -1.97
CA ARG A 71 15.13 20.37 -2.73
C ARG A 71 16.40 19.51 -2.68
N GLU A 72 16.74 18.93 -1.53
CA GLU A 72 17.92 18.07 -1.37
C GLU A 72 17.86 16.82 -2.26
N PHE A 73 16.66 16.23 -2.39
CA PHE A 73 16.45 15.00 -3.17
C PHE A 73 15.92 15.25 -4.61
N ASP A 74 15.84 16.51 -5.06
CA ASP A 74 15.28 16.91 -6.36
C ASP A 74 13.91 16.24 -6.68
N ILE A 75 13.03 16.18 -5.67
CA ILE A 75 11.69 15.60 -5.80
C ILE A 75 10.62 16.67 -5.63
N ALA A 76 9.48 16.48 -6.28
CA ALA A 76 8.34 17.34 -6.06
C ALA A 76 7.91 17.32 -4.58
N HIS A 77 7.67 18.50 -4.00
CA HIS A 77 7.17 18.65 -2.62
C HIS A 77 5.95 17.77 -2.33
N SER A 78 5.06 17.59 -3.32
CA SER A 78 3.86 16.75 -3.19
C SER A 78 4.19 15.27 -2.95
N VAL A 79 5.34 14.79 -3.43
CA VAL A 79 5.79 13.41 -3.24
C VAL A 79 6.33 13.24 -1.82
N ALA A 80 7.21 14.13 -1.36
CA ALA A 80 7.72 14.13 0.01
C ALA A 80 6.58 14.23 1.05
N SER A 81 5.62 15.12 0.82
CA SER A 81 4.43 15.26 1.67
C SER A 81 3.57 13.98 1.72
N ARG A 82 3.38 13.31 0.57
CA ARG A 82 2.66 12.03 0.50
C ARG A 82 3.40 10.90 1.22
N LEU A 83 4.74 10.83 1.10
CA LEU A 83 5.56 9.87 1.82
C LEU A 83 5.41 10.05 3.33
N TRP A 84 5.55 11.28 3.81
CA TRP A 84 5.37 11.60 5.23
C TRP A 84 3.97 11.24 5.75
N LYS A 85 2.92 11.59 5.00
CA LYS A 85 1.55 11.24 5.37
C LYS A 85 1.35 9.73 5.44
N SER A 86 1.84 8.98 4.45
CA SER A 86 1.76 7.52 4.41
C SER A 86 2.48 6.88 5.60
N PHE A 87 3.67 7.39 5.93
CA PHE A 87 4.45 6.93 7.07
C PHE A 87 3.75 7.19 8.40
N LYS A 88 3.18 8.40 8.60
CA LYS A 88 2.38 8.67 9.80
C LYS A 88 1.16 7.77 9.96
N THR A 89 0.54 7.36 8.86
CA THR A 89 -0.63 6.47 8.88
C THR A 89 -0.25 5.00 9.12
N THR A 90 0.82 4.52 8.50
CA THR A 90 1.12 3.07 8.44
C THR A 90 2.35 2.66 9.26
N GLY A 91 3.25 3.59 9.56
CA GLY A 91 4.53 3.35 10.23
C GLY A 91 5.58 2.66 9.35
N MET A 92 5.31 2.49 8.05
CA MET A 92 6.19 1.77 7.12
C MET A 92 6.76 2.73 6.07
N CYS A 93 8.05 2.58 5.79
CA CYS A 93 8.78 3.29 4.74
C CYS A 93 8.66 2.59 3.37
N THR A 94 8.24 1.32 3.37
CA THR A 94 8.08 0.51 2.16
C THR A 94 6.75 0.77 1.47
N ARG A 95 6.68 0.45 0.19
CA ARG A 95 5.43 0.53 -0.56
C ARG A 95 4.45 -0.54 -0.05
N ARG A 96 3.25 -0.09 0.36
CA ARG A 96 2.13 -1.01 0.58
C ARG A 96 1.67 -1.60 -0.75
N HIS A 97 1.72 -2.91 -0.85
CA HIS A 97 1.03 -3.62 -1.94
C HIS A 97 -0.47 -3.42 -1.75
N GLY A 98 -1.12 -2.87 -2.76
CA GLY A 98 -2.57 -2.68 -2.73
C GLY A 98 -3.24 -4.05 -2.60
N GLY A 99 -3.93 -4.27 -1.48
CA GLY A 99 -4.87 -5.38 -1.42
C GLY A 99 -5.94 -5.17 -2.50
N GLY A 100 -6.26 -6.23 -3.24
CA GLY A 100 -7.39 -6.18 -4.16
C GLY A 100 -8.69 -5.89 -3.41
N ARG A 101 -9.73 -5.48 -4.15
CA ARG A 101 -11.08 -5.38 -3.58
C ARG A 101 -11.47 -6.73 -2.99
N VAL A 102 -11.93 -6.72 -1.73
CA VAL A 102 -12.45 -7.92 -1.07
C VAL A 102 -13.52 -8.55 -1.96
N ARG A 103 -13.37 -9.83 -2.27
CA ARG A 103 -14.32 -10.55 -3.12
C ARG A 103 -15.65 -10.68 -2.38
N SER A 104 -16.73 -10.27 -3.04
CA SER A 104 -18.09 -10.38 -2.49
C SER A 104 -18.56 -11.83 -2.34
N ARG A 105 -17.97 -12.77 -3.08
CA ARG A 105 -18.37 -14.20 -3.08
C ARG A 105 -17.18 -15.08 -2.81
N THR A 106 -17.46 -16.19 -2.13
CA THR A 106 -16.42 -17.12 -1.71
C THR A 106 -15.94 -17.95 -2.90
N PRO A 107 -14.69 -18.43 -2.91
CA PRO A 107 -14.21 -19.34 -3.95
C PRO A 107 -15.03 -20.63 -4.07
N ALA A 108 -15.70 -21.07 -3.00
CA ALA A 108 -16.59 -22.23 -3.02
C ALA A 108 -17.89 -21.95 -3.80
N GLU A 109 -18.51 -20.79 -3.56
CA GLU A 109 -19.70 -20.34 -4.30
C GLU A 109 -19.40 -20.17 -5.80
N ASP A 110 -18.24 -19.60 -6.11
CA ASP A 110 -17.79 -19.41 -7.50
C ASP A 110 -17.60 -20.76 -8.22
N ARG A 111 -17.00 -21.73 -7.52
CA ARG A 111 -16.84 -23.11 -8.03
C ARG A 111 -18.18 -23.79 -8.25
N TYR A 112 -19.13 -23.65 -7.33
CA TYR A 112 -20.48 -24.21 -7.51
C TYR A 112 -21.13 -23.69 -8.80
N ILE A 113 -21.08 -22.38 -9.06
CA ILE A 113 -21.67 -21.77 -10.26
C ILE A 113 -21.06 -22.37 -11.54
N VAL A 114 -19.73 -22.48 -11.58
CA VAL A 114 -19.02 -23.02 -12.74
C VAL A 114 -19.32 -24.51 -12.93
N LEU A 115 -19.35 -25.30 -11.85
CA LEU A 115 -19.63 -26.73 -11.92
C LEU A 115 -21.08 -27.02 -12.34
N SER A 116 -22.05 -26.28 -11.81
CA SER A 116 -23.46 -26.41 -12.19
C SER A 116 -23.67 -26.14 -13.68
N ALA A 117 -23.02 -25.11 -14.23
CA ALA A 117 -23.07 -24.80 -15.65
C ALA A 117 -22.32 -25.85 -16.51
N LYS A 118 -21.20 -26.40 -16.02
CA LYS A 118 -20.45 -27.46 -16.71
C LYS A 118 -21.25 -28.78 -16.78
N ARG A 119 -21.94 -29.13 -15.69
CA ARG A 119 -22.77 -30.34 -15.61
C ARG A 119 -23.94 -30.26 -16.58
N ASN A 120 -24.56 -29.09 -16.70
CA ASN A 120 -25.71 -28.86 -17.58
C ASN A 120 -25.40 -27.75 -18.60
N ARG A 121 -24.70 -28.08 -19.69
CA ARG A 121 -24.17 -27.08 -20.66
C ARG A 121 -25.23 -26.21 -21.34
N ARG A 122 -26.50 -26.62 -21.36
CA ARG A 122 -27.61 -25.86 -21.96
C ARG A 122 -28.31 -24.93 -20.96
N THR A 123 -27.89 -24.91 -19.69
CA THR A 123 -28.51 -24.05 -18.66
C THR A 123 -28.19 -22.59 -18.87
N THR A 124 -29.21 -21.75 -18.74
CA THR A 124 -29.07 -20.30 -18.83
C THR A 124 -28.50 -19.73 -17.53
N ALA A 125 -27.84 -18.57 -17.62
CA ALA A 125 -27.31 -17.87 -16.44
C ALA A 125 -28.40 -17.54 -15.39
N GLN A 126 -29.66 -17.37 -15.82
CA GLN A 126 -30.78 -17.14 -14.90
C GLN A 126 -31.17 -18.41 -14.15
N GLN A 127 -31.21 -19.56 -14.84
CA GLN A 127 -31.47 -20.86 -14.22
C GLN A 127 -30.39 -21.21 -13.19
N VAL A 128 -29.12 -20.96 -13.52
CA VAL A 128 -28.00 -21.15 -12.58
C VAL A 128 -28.12 -20.22 -11.37
N ALA A 129 -28.59 -18.97 -11.56
CA ALA A 129 -28.85 -18.05 -10.45
C ALA A 129 -29.95 -18.56 -9.51
N ASN A 130 -31.03 -19.11 -10.07
CA ASN A 130 -32.13 -19.67 -9.29
C ASN A 130 -31.70 -20.94 -8.53
N GLN A 131 -30.93 -21.82 -9.17
CA GLN A 131 -30.35 -23.02 -8.52
C GLN A 131 -29.41 -22.63 -7.37
N PHE A 132 -28.58 -21.61 -7.58
CA PHE A 132 -27.69 -21.08 -6.55
C PHE A 132 -28.47 -20.51 -5.36
N LEU A 133 -29.55 -19.77 -5.62
CA LEU A 133 -30.42 -19.25 -4.57
C LEU A 133 -31.05 -20.39 -3.76
N ALA A 134 -31.53 -21.45 -4.42
CA ALA A 134 -32.10 -22.61 -3.75
C ALA A 134 -31.07 -23.37 -2.89
N ALA A 135 -29.82 -23.48 -3.35
CA ALA A 135 -28.78 -24.22 -2.64
C ALA A 135 -28.11 -23.42 -1.50
N SER A 136 -27.91 -22.11 -1.69
CA SER A 136 -27.12 -21.27 -0.77
C SER A 136 -27.96 -20.26 0.02
N GLY A 137 -29.24 -20.06 -0.32
CA GLY A 137 -30.10 -19.03 0.27
C GLY A 137 -29.71 -17.59 -0.09
N LYS A 138 -28.71 -17.39 -0.95
CA LYS A 138 -28.18 -16.07 -1.32
C LYS A 138 -28.55 -15.71 -2.75
N GLN A 139 -29.09 -14.51 -2.94
CA GLN A 139 -29.42 -14.03 -4.29
C GLN A 139 -28.15 -13.67 -5.07
N ILE A 140 -28.11 -14.07 -6.35
CA ILE A 140 -27.09 -13.63 -7.32
C ILE A 140 -27.75 -13.10 -8.58
N SER A 141 -27.17 -12.04 -9.15
CA SER A 141 -27.66 -11.49 -10.40
C SER A 141 -27.24 -12.36 -11.59
N ARG A 142 -28.06 -12.40 -12.65
CA ARG A 142 -27.71 -13.01 -13.94
C ARG A 142 -26.36 -12.50 -14.48
N LYS A 143 -26.08 -11.20 -14.30
CA LYS A 143 -24.83 -10.56 -14.75
C LYS A 143 -23.63 -11.12 -13.98
N THR A 144 -23.76 -11.35 -12.67
CA THR A 144 -22.71 -11.95 -11.84
C THR A 144 -22.41 -13.37 -12.30
N VAL A 145 -23.43 -14.19 -12.55
CA VAL A 145 -23.26 -15.54 -13.11
C VAL A 145 -22.56 -15.50 -14.47
N ALA A 146 -23.06 -14.66 -15.39
CA ALA A 146 -22.50 -14.55 -16.73
C ALA A 146 -21.00 -14.15 -16.73
N ARG A 147 -20.58 -13.24 -15.85
CA ARG A 147 -19.16 -12.87 -15.69
C ARG A 147 -18.29 -14.04 -15.25
N ARG A 148 -18.84 -14.98 -14.49
CA ARG A 148 -18.11 -16.16 -13.98
C ARG A 148 -18.06 -17.30 -14.98
N LEU A 149 -19.07 -17.39 -15.86
CA LEU A 149 -19.10 -18.38 -16.94
C LEU A 149 -18.27 -17.95 -18.16
N ARG A 150 -18.06 -16.64 -18.35
CA ARG A 150 -17.31 -16.10 -19.50
C ARG A 150 -15.79 -16.10 -19.34
N GLY A 151 -15.28 -16.35 -18.12
CA GLY A 151 -13.85 -16.55 -17.83
C GLY A 151 -12.98 -15.40 -18.30
#